data_AF-A0A0P1GTL6-F1
#
_entry.id   AF-A0A0P1GTL6-F1
#
_cell.length_a   1.000
_cell.length_b   1.000
_cell.length_c   1.000
_cell.angle_alpha   90.00
_cell.angle_beta   90.00
_cell.angle_gamma   90.00
#
_symmetry.space_group_name_H-M   'P 1'
#
loop_
_entity.id
_entity.type
_entity.pdbx_description
1 polymer ?
#
loop_
_entity_poly.entity_id
_entity_poly.type
_entity_poly.pdbx_seq_one_letter_code
_entity_poly.pdbx_strand_id
1 'polypeptide(L)'
;MKKEYTDNIIEHAFYGIEENIPADRTVVVTLRDLMKVHAALQELNQFFHQPSHMQTLEDVETYLGSLETNGAFKLITMARCDIMGNMLPDDLDALVDQGVFDPPNAPYYFEDKG
;
A
#
# COMPACT_ATOMS: atom_id res chain seq x y z
N MET A 1 -25.53 -2.04 -11.22
CA MET A 1 -24.25 -2.11 -11.95
C MET A 1 -23.58 -3.41 -11.56
N LYS A 2 -23.19 -4.26 -12.51
CA LYS A 2 -22.35 -5.43 -12.21
C LYS A 2 -21.01 -4.86 -11.74
N LYS A 3 -20.57 -5.16 -10.51
CA LYS A 3 -19.23 -4.72 -10.08
C LYS A 3 -18.23 -5.46 -10.96
N GLU A 4 -17.44 -4.72 -11.73
CA GLU A 4 -16.30 -5.26 -12.43
C GLU A 4 -15.18 -5.42 -11.41
N TYR A 5 -14.55 -6.60 -11.38
CA TYR A 5 -13.41 -6.90 -10.52
C TYR A 5 -12.16 -7.11 -11.37
N THR A 6 -10.97 -6.90 -10.80
CA THR A 6 -9.69 -7.14 -11.47
C THR A 6 -8.82 -8.14 -10.73
N ASP A 7 -8.13 -9.01 -11.47
CA ASP A 7 -7.03 -9.85 -11.02
C ASP A 7 -5.64 -9.22 -11.29
N ASN A 8 -5.58 -8.14 -12.08
CA ASN A 8 -4.36 -7.37 -12.30
C ASN A 8 -4.12 -6.36 -11.17
N ILE A 9 -3.55 -6.86 -10.06
CA ILE A 9 -3.28 -6.05 -8.86
C ILE A 9 -2.23 -4.95 -9.10
N ILE A 10 -1.32 -5.14 -10.05
CA ILE A 10 -0.28 -4.15 -10.35
C ILE A 10 -0.90 -2.93 -11.04
N GLU A 11 -1.66 -3.16 -12.11
CA GLU A 11 -2.39 -2.08 -12.80
C GLU A 11 -3.38 -1.38 -11.87
N HIS A 12 -4.05 -2.16 -11.01
CA HIS A 12 -4.95 -1.61 -9.98
C HIS A 12 -4.23 -0.68 -9.00
N ALA A 13 -3.05 -1.09 -8.50
CA ALA A 13 -2.27 -0.31 -7.55
C ALA A 13 -1.59 0.92 -8.16
N PHE A 14 -1.31 0.91 -9.47
CA PHE A 14 -0.65 2.01 -10.19
C PHE A 14 -1.63 2.87 -10.99
N TYR A 15 -2.93 2.63 -10.86
CA TYR A 15 -3.94 3.35 -11.61
C TYR A 15 -3.77 4.88 -11.51
N GLY A 16 -3.72 5.54 -12.67
CA GLY A 16 -3.66 6.99 -12.78
C GLY A 16 -2.29 7.60 -12.46
N ILE A 17 -1.27 6.82 -12.10
CA ILE A 17 0.05 7.39 -11.77
C ILE A 17 0.73 7.92 -13.04
N GLU A 18 0.89 7.08 -14.06
CA GLU A 18 1.59 7.44 -15.30
C GLU A 18 0.91 8.59 -16.06
N GLU A 19 -0.42 8.71 -15.97
CA GLU A 19 -1.17 9.78 -16.64
C GLU A 19 -1.07 11.13 -15.93
N ASN A 20 -0.87 11.13 -14.61
CA ASN A 20 -0.95 12.35 -13.79
C ASN A 20 0.40 12.80 -13.22
N ILE A 21 1.40 11.92 -13.19
CA ILE A 21 2.73 12.21 -12.66
C ILE A 21 3.75 12.17 -13.81
N PRO A 22 4.36 13.32 -14.18
CA PRO A 22 5.41 13.34 -15.20
C PRO A 22 6.59 12.45 -14.82
N ALA A 23 7.10 11.66 -15.77
CA ALA A 23 8.16 10.68 -15.53
C ALA A 23 9.50 11.29 -15.05
N ASP A 24 9.74 12.57 -15.31
CA ASP A 24 10.92 13.32 -14.90
C ASP A 24 10.72 14.12 -13.60
N ARG A 25 9.52 14.09 -13.03
CA ARG A 25 9.22 14.74 -11.75
C ARG A 25 9.92 14.00 -10.62
N THR A 26 10.64 14.75 -9.78
CA THR A 26 11.38 14.20 -8.64
C THR A 26 11.07 14.95 -7.35
N VAL A 27 11.26 14.26 -6.23
CA VAL A 27 11.23 14.83 -4.88
C VAL A 27 12.51 14.45 -4.14
N VAL A 28 12.96 15.31 -3.23
CA VAL A 28 14.13 15.04 -2.38
C VAL A 28 13.64 14.61 -1.01
N VAL A 29 14.08 13.43 -0.58
CA VAL A 29 13.69 12.84 0.72
C VAL A 29 14.92 12.60 1.58
N THR A 30 14.74 12.52 2.89
CA THR A 30 15.84 12.14 3.77
C THR A 30 16.19 10.67 3.55
N LEU A 31 17.48 10.34 3.51
CA LEU A 31 17.92 8.95 3.40
C LEU A 31 17.38 8.11 4.55
N ARG A 32 17.26 8.68 5.75
CA ARG A 32 16.72 7.99 6.93
C ARG A 32 15.29 7.54 6.70
N ASP A 33 14.45 8.41 6.17
CA ASP A 33 13.04 8.10 5.99
C ASP A 33 12.83 7.14 4.81
N LEU A 34 13.60 7.30 3.72
CA LEU A 34 13.66 6.31 2.63
C LEU A 34 14.02 4.92 3.17
N MET A 35 15.02 4.83 4.05
CA MET A 35 15.44 3.55 4.63
C MET A 35 14.39 2.93 5.56
N LYS A 36 13.56 3.74 6.24
CA LYS A 36 12.43 3.21 7.03
C LYS A 36 11.36 2.59 6.14
N VAL A 37 11.00 3.25 5.04
CA VAL A 37 10.04 2.71 4.06
C VAL A 37 10.60 1.42 3.45
N HIS A 38 11.88 1.41 3.06
CA HIS A 38 12.55 0.22 2.56
C HIS A 38 12.48 -0.95 3.55
N ALA A 39 12.79 -0.71 4.83
CA ALA A 39 12.72 -1.73 5.87
C ALA A 39 11.29 -2.26 6.08
N ALA A 40 10.28 -1.38 6.03
CA ALA A 40 8.88 -1.78 6.13
C ALA A 40 8.46 -2.70 4.97
N LEU A 41 8.86 -2.37 3.73
CA LEU A 41 8.60 -3.21 2.57
C LEU A 41 9.37 -4.55 2.65
N GLN A 42 10.59 -4.54 3.17
CA GLN A 42 11.37 -5.77 3.38
C GLN A 42 10.70 -6.70 4.39
N GLU A 43 10.11 -6.17 5.46
CA GLU A 43 9.36 -6.95 6.44
C GLU A 43 8.13 -7.62 5.80
N LEU A 44 7.34 -6.85 5.03
CA LEU A 44 6.20 -7.40 4.30
C LEU A 44 6.62 -8.46 3.27
N ASN A 45 7.72 -8.24 2.56
CA ASN A 45 8.25 -9.22 1.62
C ASN A 45 8.62 -10.52 2.33
N GLN A 46 9.20 -10.47 3.53
CA GLN A 46 9.50 -11.68 4.30
C GLN A 46 8.23 -12.45 4.66
N PHE A 47 7.19 -11.75 5.10
CA PHE A 47 5.88 -12.35 5.39
C PHE A 47 5.26 -13.01 4.15
N PHE A 48 5.24 -12.34 3.00
CA PHE A 48 4.62 -12.90 1.79
C PHE A 48 5.49 -13.94 1.07
N HIS A 49 6.81 -13.92 1.24
CA HIS A 49 7.73 -14.78 0.50
C HIS A 49 7.64 -16.26 0.90
N GLN A 50 7.43 -16.55 2.18
CA GLN A 50 7.45 -17.93 2.68
C GLN A 50 6.28 -18.20 3.65
N PRO A 51 5.12 -18.64 3.11
CA PRO A 51 3.94 -18.96 3.92
C PRO A 51 4.19 -20.01 5.01
N SER A 52 5.20 -20.87 4.86
CA SER A 52 5.52 -21.91 5.86
C SER A 52 6.06 -21.35 7.18
N HIS A 53 6.41 -20.05 7.23
CA HIS A 53 6.75 -19.38 8.50
C HIS A 53 5.53 -19.13 9.38
N MET A 54 4.32 -19.06 8.80
CA MET A 54 3.06 -18.87 9.52
C MET A 54 2.35 -20.23 9.56
N GLN A 55 2.48 -20.93 10.67
CA GLN A 55 1.99 -22.30 10.82
C GLN A 55 0.48 -22.36 11.06
N THR A 56 -0.09 -21.27 11.57
CA THR A 56 -1.49 -21.16 11.97
C THR A 56 -2.11 -19.85 11.48
N LEU A 57 -3.44 -19.78 11.48
CA LEU A 57 -4.17 -18.54 11.24
C LEU A 57 -3.87 -17.49 12.34
N GLU A 58 -3.63 -17.94 13.57
CA GLU A 58 -3.26 -17.07 14.68
C GLU A 58 -1.90 -16.37 14.43
N ASP A 59 -0.93 -17.05 13.80
CA ASP A 59 0.34 -16.42 13.41
C ASP A 59 0.11 -15.28 12.41
N VAL A 60 -0.79 -15.50 11.45
CA VAL A 60 -1.18 -14.49 10.45
C VAL A 60 -1.88 -13.31 11.11
N GLU A 61 -2.90 -13.57 11.94
CA GLU A 61 -3.66 -12.54 12.64
C GLU A 61 -2.78 -11.73 13.60
N THR A 62 -1.88 -12.39 14.33
CA THR A 62 -0.91 -11.75 15.23
C THR A 62 0.04 -10.84 14.46
N TYR A 63 0.58 -11.32 13.34
CA TYR A 63 1.47 -10.52 12.49
C TYR A 63 0.75 -9.31 11.90
N LEU A 64 -0.44 -9.50 11.31
CA LEU A 64 -1.22 -8.42 10.72
C LEU A 64 -1.55 -7.35 11.77
N GLY A 65 -2.04 -7.79 12.94
CA GLY A 65 -2.35 -6.92 14.06
C GLY A 65 -3.35 -5.82 13.73
N SER A 66 -3.28 -4.72 14.47
CA SER A 66 -4.10 -3.51 14.29
C SER A 66 -3.25 -2.26 14.53
N LEU A 67 -3.87 -1.07 14.51
CA LEU A 67 -3.17 0.18 14.88
C LEU A 67 -2.78 0.21 16.38
N GLU A 68 -3.51 -0.53 17.21
CA GLU A 68 -3.28 -0.62 18.65
C GLU A 68 -2.19 -1.64 19.01
N THR A 69 -1.86 -2.55 18.09
CA THR A 69 -0.77 -3.52 18.25
C THR A 69 0.44 -3.12 17.41
N ASN A 70 1.62 -3.61 17.75
CA ASN A 70 2.83 -3.39 16.94
C ASN A 70 2.90 -4.38 15.76
N GLY A 71 1.78 -4.54 15.02
CA GLY A 71 1.67 -5.43 13.87
C GLY A 71 1.95 -4.74 12.53
N ALA A 72 1.89 -5.52 11.45
CA ALA A 72 2.15 -5.07 10.09
C ALA A 72 1.19 -3.97 9.64
N PHE A 73 -0.06 -3.98 10.10
CA PHE A 73 -1.01 -2.91 9.76
C PHE A 73 -0.52 -1.54 10.26
N LYS A 74 -0.08 -1.47 11.53
CA LYS A 74 0.53 -0.25 12.07
C LYS A 74 1.81 0.14 11.33
N LEU A 75 2.67 -0.83 11.00
CA LEU A 75 3.90 -0.58 10.24
C LEU A 75 3.62 0.04 8.86
N ILE A 76 2.64 -0.50 8.12
CA ILE A 76 2.21 0.02 6.82
C ILE A 76 1.64 1.44 6.98
N THR A 77 0.78 1.67 7.97
CA THR A 77 0.20 2.99 8.23
C THR A 77 1.28 4.01 8.56
N MET A 78 2.25 3.67 9.41
CA MET A 78 3.38 4.57 9.72
C MET A 78 4.24 4.86 8.50
N ALA A 79 4.55 3.84 7.69
CA ALA A 79 5.33 4.02 6.47
C ALA A 79 4.61 4.92 5.46
N ARG A 80 3.32 4.68 5.21
CA ARG A 80 2.53 5.40 4.22
C ARG A 80 2.12 6.80 4.69
N CYS A 81 1.48 6.91 5.85
CA CYS A 81 0.86 8.17 6.30
C CYS A 81 1.88 9.07 6.99
N ASP A 82 2.69 8.55 7.91
CA ASP A 82 3.55 9.40 8.73
C ASP A 82 4.88 9.70 8.03
N ILE A 83 5.48 8.69 7.41
CA ILE A 83 6.81 8.82 6.80
C ILE A 83 6.70 9.35 5.38
N MET A 84 5.95 8.65 4.51
CA MET A 84 5.79 9.07 3.12
C MET A 84 4.89 10.29 2.97
N GLY A 85 3.91 10.51 3.85
CA GLY A 85 3.06 11.71 3.78
C GLY A 85 3.87 13.01 3.80
N ASN A 86 4.98 13.04 4.53
CA ASN A 86 5.89 14.20 4.56
C ASN A 86 6.83 14.32 3.34
N MET A 87 6.81 13.34 2.44
CA MET A 87 7.63 13.30 1.21
C MET A 87 6.85 13.75 -0.03
N LEU A 88 5.52 13.71 0.03
CA LEU A 88 4.66 14.06 -1.09
C LEU A 88 4.44 15.59 -1.11
N PRO A 89 4.48 16.23 -2.29
CA PRO A 89 4.21 17.66 -2.42
C PRO A 89 2.71 17.94 -2.38
N ASP A 90 2.33 19.11 -1.84
CA ASP A 90 0.94 19.53 -1.58
C ASP A 90 0.00 19.45 -2.79
N ASP A 91 0.51 19.57 -4.01
CA ASP A 91 -0.30 19.47 -5.22
C ASP A 91 -0.79 18.03 -5.50
N LEU A 92 -0.15 17.02 -4.90
CA LEU A 92 -0.65 15.64 -4.93
C LEU A 92 -1.84 15.44 -3.98
N ASP A 93 -1.92 16.18 -2.88
CA ASP A 93 -3.05 16.05 -1.93
C ASP A 93 -4.37 16.33 -2.66
N ALA A 94 -4.39 17.34 -3.52
CA ALA A 94 -5.57 17.65 -4.33
C ALA A 94 -5.95 16.52 -5.30
N LEU A 95 -4.97 15.80 -5.88
CA LEU A 95 -5.24 14.68 -6.78
C LEU A 95 -5.75 13.46 -6.02
N VAL A 96 -5.18 13.19 -4.84
CA VAL A 96 -5.63 12.14 -3.93
C VAL A 96 -7.06 12.42 -3.46
N ASP A 97 -7.37 13.64 -3.02
CA ASP A 97 -8.71 14.04 -2.57
C ASP A 97 -9.77 13.93 -3.67
N GLN A 98 -9.37 14.09 -4.93
CA GLN A 98 -10.23 13.93 -6.10
C GLN A 98 -10.41 12.46 -6.53
N GLY A 99 -9.71 11.52 -5.88
CA GLY A 99 -9.73 10.10 -6.25
C GLY A 99 -9.09 9.82 -7.61
N VAL A 100 -8.14 10.65 -8.05
CA VAL A 100 -7.47 10.50 -9.36
C VAL A 100 -6.73 9.15 -9.46
N PHE A 101 -6.22 8.67 -8.33
CA PHE A 101 -5.52 7.40 -8.22
C PHE A 101 -6.42 6.25 -7.74
N ASP A 102 -7.74 6.47 -7.65
CA ASP A 102 -8.68 5.44 -7.22
C ASP A 102 -9.15 4.63 -8.44
N PRO A 103 -8.78 3.34 -8.55
CA PRO A 103 -9.19 2.51 -9.66
C PRO A 103 -10.72 2.32 -9.69
N PRO A 104 -11.34 2.30 -10.88
CA PRO A 104 -12.80 2.24 -11.02
C PRO A 104 -13.40 0.88 -10.64
N ASN A 105 -12.56 -0.16 -10.56
CA ASN A 105 -12.93 -1.53 -10.22
C ASN A 105 -12.33 -1.94 -8.87
N ALA A 106 -12.99 -2.89 -8.20
CA ALA A 106 -12.46 -3.48 -6.97
C ALA A 106 -11.52 -4.65 -7.31
N PRO A 107 -10.56 -4.99 -6.45
CA PRO A 107 -9.78 -6.20 -6.66
C PRO A 107 -10.64 -7.46 -6.46
N TYR A 108 -10.28 -8.57 -7.10
CA TYR A 108 -11.06 -9.82 -7.11
C TYR A 108 -11.41 -10.39 -5.73
N TYR A 109 -10.62 -10.09 -4.70
CA TYR A 109 -10.88 -10.56 -3.34
C TYR A 109 -11.99 -9.78 -2.61
N PHE A 110 -12.59 -8.77 -3.25
CA PHE A 110 -13.80 -8.09 -2.80
C PHE A 110 -15.09 -8.73 -3.38
N GLU A 111 -14.95 -9.65 -4.33
CA GLU A 111 -16.08 -10.40 -4.85
C GLU A 111 -16.65 -11.32 -3.76
N ASP A 112 -17.96 -11.21 -3.51
CA ASP A 112 -18.66 -12.14 -2.63
C ASP A 112 -18.67 -13.53 -3.29
N LYS A 113 -18.04 -14.49 -2.64
CA LYS A 113 -17.85 -15.85 -3.18
C LYS A 113 -18.92 -16.84 -2.71
N GLY A 114 -19.84 -16.42 -1.83
CA GLY A 114 -20.90 -17.28 -1.28
C GLY A 114 -20.41 -18.25 -0.21
#